data_AF-A0A853I5F9-F1
#
_entry.id   AF-A0A853I5F9-F1
#
_cell.length_a   1.000
_cell.length_b   1.000
_cell.length_c   1.000
_cell.angle_alpha   90.00
_cell.angle_beta   90.00
_cell.angle_gamma   90.00
#
_symmetry.space_group_name_H-M   'P 1'
#
loop_
_entity.id
_entity.type
_entity.pdbx_description
1 polymer ?
#
loop_
_entity_poly.entity_id
_entity_poly.type
_entity_poly.pdbx_seq_one_letter_code
_entity_poly.pdbx_strand_id
1 'polypeptide(L)'
;MSDRLLPGQKLEKGQQLVSEDKRYVLSLQHDGNLVLYVDHRPLWASDTAGIAVERAEMQKDGNLVIYGYDNKPVWASDTAGNPGSQLIMQNDGNAVIYKPVAIWASNTAQ
;
A
#
# COMPACT_ATOMS: atom_id res chain seq x y z
N MET A 1 5.41 8.59 -10.48
CA MET A 1 4.56 7.78 -9.58
C MET A 1 5.42 7.35 -8.41
N SER A 2 4.86 7.38 -7.19
CA SER A 2 5.55 6.94 -5.97
C SER A 2 5.61 5.40 -5.93
N ASP A 3 6.63 4.86 -5.27
CA ASP A 3 6.74 3.44 -4.90
C ASP A 3 6.10 3.15 -3.54
N ARG A 4 5.74 4.18 -2.77
CA ARG A 4 5.33 4.05 -1.36
C ARG A 4 4.14 4.92 -0.96
N LEU A 5 3.46 4.49 0.12
CA LEU A 5 2.54 5.29 0.93
C LEU A 5 3.14 5.53 2.31
N LEU A 6 3.32 6.79 2.67
CA LEU A 6 3.73 7.22 4.00
C LEU A 6 2.55 7.18 4.99
N PRO A 7 2.80 7.20 6.32
CA PRO A 7 1.75 7.29 7.32
C PRO A 7 0.79 8.47 7.06
N GLY A 8 -0.51 8.19 7.02
CA GLY A 8 -1.59 9.12 6.72
C GLY A 8 -1.83 9.38 5.23
N GLN A 9 -1.03 8.80 4.32
CA GLN A 9 -1.26 8.92 2.89
C GLN A 9 -2.28 7.91 2.39
N LYS A 10 -2.91 8.28 1.28
CA LYS A 10 -4.02 7.58 0.68
C LYS A 10 -3.71 7.25 -0.78
N LEU A 11 -4.24 6.12 -1.22
CA LEU A 11 -4.38 5.76 -2.62
C LEU A 11 -5.87 5.83 -2.94
N GLU A 12 -6.25 6.74 -3.83
CA GLU A 12 -7.62 6.84 -4.34
C GLU A 12 -7.81 5.88 -5.52
N LYS A 13 -9.06 5.65 -5.92
CA LYS A 13 -9.36 4.81 -7.09
C LYS A 13 -8.66 5.32 -8.34
N GLY A 14 -8.15 4.38 -9.13
CA GLY A 14 -7.34 4.64 -10.32
C GLY A 14 -5.89 5.04 -10.03
N GLN A 15 -5.53 5.29 -8.77
CA GLN A 15 -4.15 5.56 -8.40
C GLN A 15 -3.37 4.26 -8.15
N GLN A 16 -2.05 4.37 -8.26
CA GLN A 16 -1.15 3.24 -8.13
C GLN A 16 0.18 3.61 -7.50
N LEU A 17 0.77 2.65 -6.82
CA LEU A 17 2.19 2.62 -6.50
C LEU A 17 2.91 1.79 -7.57
N VAL A 18 4.11 2.22 -7.95
CA VAL A 18 4.92 1.54 -8.95
C VAL A 18 6.30 1.30 -8.39
N SER A 19 6.79 0.07 -8.47
CA SER A 19 8.16 -0.28 -8.07
C SER A 19 9.19 0.64 -8.73
N GLU A 20 10.34 0.81 -8.10
CA GLU A 20 11.39 1.69 -8.63
C GLU A 20 11.82 1.27 -10.04
N ASP A 21 11.92 -0.03 -10.29
CA ASP A 21 12.25 -0.64 -11.60
C ASP A 21 11.09 -0.70 -12.60
N LYS A 22 9.90 -0.22 -12.21
CA LYS A 22 8.70 -0.10 -13.04
C LYS A 22 8.05 -1.42 -13.48
N ARG A 23 8.45 -2.56 -12.92
CA ARG A 23 7.88 -3.88 -13.27
C ARG A 23 6.63 -4.24 -12.48
N TYR A 24 6.50 -3.75 -11.26
CA TYR A 24 5.39 -4.09 -10.38
C TYR A 24 4.53 -2.89 -10.04
N VAL A 25 3.23 -3.12 -9.98
CA VAL A 25 2.23 -2.08 -9.74
C VAL A 25 1.25 -2.56 -8.69
N LEU A 26 1.08 -1.79 -7.61
CA LEU A 26 -0.04 -1.96 -6.68
C LEU A 26 -1.08 -0.89 -6.98
N SER A 27 -2.25 -1.27 -7.49
CA SER A 27 -3.28 -0.35 -7.98
C SER A 27 -4.59 -0.54 -7.22
N LEU A 28 -5.17 0.58 -6.76
CA LEU A 28 -6.56 0.58 -6.30
C LEU A 28 -7.46 0.82 -7.51
N GLN A 29 -8.18 -0.22 -7.91
CA GLN A 29 -8.99 -0.23 -9.12
C GLN A 29 -10.34 0.48 -8.93
N HIS A 30 -10.97 0.84 -10.03
CA HIS A 30 -12.28 1.51 -10.00
C HIS A 30 -13.41 0.61 -9.50
N ASP A 31 -13.24 -0.72 -9.61
CA ASP A 31 -14.16 -1.72 -9.08
C ASP A 31 -13.99 -1.96 -7.56
N GLY A 32 -13.05 -1.26 -6.93
CA GLY A 32 -12.79 -1.31 -5.50
C GLY A 32 -11.77 -2.36 -5.06
N ASN A 33 -11.12 -3.06 -5.99
CA ASN A 33 -10.09 -4.03 -5.65
C ASN A 33 -8.70 -3.39 -5.56
N LEU A 34 -7.92 -3.70 -4.52
CA LEU A 34 -6.49 -3.35 -4.46
C LEU A 34 -5.69 -4.55 -4.97
N VAL A 35 -4.99 -4.38 -6.08
CA VAL A 35 -4.38 -5.49 -6.81
C VAL A 35 -2.91 -5.21 -7.12
N LEU A 36 -2.07 -6.20 -6.85
CA LEU A 36 -0.66 -6.21 -7.21
C LEU A 36 -0.46 -6.92 -8.54
N TYR A 37 0.26 -6.29 -9.46
CA TYR A 37 0.49 -6.74 -10.82
C TYR A 37 1.98 -6.89 -11.15
N VAL A 38 2.28 -7.81 -12.06
CA VAL A 38 3.48 -7.80 -12.91
C VAL A 38 3.04 -7.91 -14.36
N ASP A 39 3.49 -7.01 -15.24
CA ASP A 39 3.15 -7.02 -16.68
C ASP A 39 1.65 -7.30 -16.96
N HIS A 40 0.76 -6.60 -16.24
CA HIS A 40 -0.72 -6.76 -16.28
C HIS A 40 -1.29 -8.09 -15.75
N ARG A 41 -0.46 -9.02 -15.30
CA ARG A 41 -0.89 -10.25 -14.62
C ARG A 41 -1.06 -10.01 -13.12
N PRO A 42 -2.24 -10.28 -12.54
CA PRO A 42 -2.44 -10.13 -11.10
C PRO A 42 -1.63 -11.20 -10.36
N LEU A 43 -0.94 -10.78 -9.30
CA LEU A 43 -0.18 -11.66 -8.40
C LEU A 43 -0.86 -11.80 -7.04
N TRP A 44 -1.51 -10.74 -6.57
CA TRP A 44 -2.25 -10.69 -5.31
C TRP A 44 -3.40 -9.68 -5.40
N ALA A 45 -4.49 -9.92 -4.67
CA ALA A 45 -5.61 -9.00 -4.55
C ALA A 45 -6.15 -8.95 -3.12
N SER A 46 -6.79 -7.83 -2.75
CA SER A 46 -7.51 -7.69 -1.48
C SER A 46 -8.87 -8.39 -1.46
N ASP A 47 -9.31 -8.93 -2.60
CA ASP A 47 -10.62 -9.57 -2.81
C ASP A 47 -11.81 -8.67 -2.45
N THR A 48 -11.69 -7.37 -2.76
CA THR A 48 -12.74 -6.35 -2.51
C THR A 48 -13.43 -5.87 -3.80
N ALA A 49 -13.27 -6.59 -4.91
CA ALA A 49 -13.92 -6.27 -6.18
C ALA A 49 -15.46 -6.26 -6.03
N GLY A 50 -16.10 -5.22 -6.58
CA GLY A 50 -17.55 -5.02 -6.48
C GLY A 50 -18.01 -4.39 -5.16
N ILE A 51 -17.10 -4.16 -4.22
CA ILE A 51 -17.38 -3.38 -3.01
C ILE A 51 -17.18 -1.90 -3.32
N ALA A 52 -18.10 -1.07 -2.83
CA ALA A 52 -18.02 0.38 -2.95
C ALA A 52 -16.88 0.97 -2.09
N VAL A 53 -15.67 0.96 -2.65
CA VAL A 53 -14.45 1.50 -2.05
C VAL A 53 -14.20 2.94 -2.50
N GLU A 54 -13.65 3.75 -1.60
CA GLU A 54 -13.20 5.11 -1.89
C GLU A 54 -11.67 5.21 -1.93
N ARG A 55 -10.98 4.57 -0.99
CA ARG A 55 -9.53 4.68 -0.83
C ARG A 55 -8.91 3.48 -0.12
N ALA A 56 -7.60 3.31 -0.31
CA ALA A 56 -6.73 2.63 0.62
C ALA A 56 -5.92 3.69 1.39
N GLU A 57 -5.71 3.50 2.69
CA GLU A 57 -5.00 4.45 3.54
C GLU A 57 -3.97 3.70 4.39
N MET A 58 -2.71 4.13 4.29
CA MET A 58 -1.68 3.71 5.23
C MET A 58 -1.86 4.53 6.51
N GLN A 59 -2.60 4.00 7.47
CA GLN A 59 -2.96 4.73 8.69
C GLN A 59 -1.73 5.02 9.56
N LYS A 60 -1.83 6.06 10.39
CA LYS A 60 -0.72 6.50 11.26
C LYS A 60 -0.35 5.48 12.34
N ASP A 61 -1.26 4.57 12.67
CA ASP A 61 -1.06 3.48 13.63
C ASP A 61 -0.34 2.26 13.03
N GLY A 62 0.00 2.29 11.74
CA GLY A 62 0.71 1.22 11.04
C GLY A 62 -0.19 0.21 10.34
N ASN A 63 -1.50 0.46 10.26
CA ASN A 63 -2.42 -0.41 9.53
C ASN A 63 -2.70 0.11 8.11
N LEU A 64 -2.59 -0.74 7.09
CA LEU A 64 -3.11 -0.43 5.76
C LEU A 64 -4.58 -0.84 5.72
N VAL A 65 -5.47 0.11 5.45
CA VAL A 65 -6.92 -0.15 5.46
C VAL A 65 -7.55 0.33 4.17
N ILE A 66 -8.42 -0.50 3.59
CA ILE A 66 -9.31 -0.11 2.50
C ILE A 66 -10.63 0.34 3.09
N TYR A 67 -11.06 1.54 2.71
CA TYR A 67 -12.28 2.17 3.18
C TYR A 67 -13.30 2.28 2.05
N GLY A 68 -14.53 1.88 2.36
CA GLY A 68 -15.71 2.31 1.62
C GLY A 68 -16.24 3.65 2.09
N TYR A 69 -17.45 3.98 1.64
CA TYR A 69 -18.19 5.19 2.04
C TYR A 69 -18.34 5.31 3.56
N ASP A 70 -18.50 6.55 4.03
CA ASP A 70 -18.67 6.91 5.44
C ASP A 70 -17.55 6.39 6.37
N ASN A 71 -16.34 6.21 5.82
CA ASN A 71 -15.19 5.61 6.50
C ASN A 71 -15.44 4.19 7.03
N LYS A 72 -16.30 3.41 6.38
CA LYS A 72 -16.48 1.99 6.71
C LYS A 72 -15.25 1.17 6.25
N PRO A 73 -14.52 0.49 7.15
CA PRO A 73 -13.43 -0.39 6.74
C PRO A 73 -13.99 -1.63 6.03
N VAL A 74 -13.37 -2.03 4.92
CA VAL A 74 -13.75 -3.23 4.15
C VAL A 74 -12.67 -4.31 4.13
N TRP A 75 -11.41 -3.91 4.32
CA TRP A 75 -10.25 -4.79 4.41
C TRP A 75 -9.16 -4.10 5.23
N ALA A 76 -8.36 -4.87 5.97
CA ALA A 76 -7.20 -4.37 6.71
C ALA A 76 -6.03 -5.36 6.63
N SER A 77 -4.81 -4.84 6.75
CA SER A 77 -3.59 -5.66 6.82
C SER A 77 -3.36 -6.29 8.21
N ASP A 78 -4.17 -5.92 9.21
CA ASP A 78 -4.06 -6.37 10.60
C ASP A 78 -2.69 -6.07 11.24
N THR A 79 -2.11 -4.90 10.91
CA THR A 79 -0.78 -4.46 11.38
C THR A 79 -0.83 -3.26 12.32
N ALA A 80 -2.00 -2.91 12.85
CA ALA A 80 -2.16 -1.81 13.80
C ALA A 80 -1.25 -1.96 15.04
N GLY A 81 -0.86 -0.82 15.64
CA GLY A 81 0.07 -0.79 16.77
C GLY A 81 1.54 -0.62 16.38
N ASN A 82 1.82 -0.36 15.10
CA ASN A 82 3.15 -0.09 14.55
C ASN A 82 3.22 1.35 14.00
N PRO A 83 3.19 2.39 14.85
CA PRO A 83 3.01 3.76 14.40
C PRO A 83 4.14 4.23 13.49
N GLY A 84 3.77 5.05 12.51
CA GLY A 84 4.70 5.60 11.53
C GLY A 84 5.16 4.61 10.45
N SER A 85 4.53 3.43 10.34
CA SER A 85 4.84 2.47 9.28
C SER A 85 4.42 2.96 7.89
N GLN A 86 5.21 2.60 6.88
CA GLN A 86 4.97 2.94 5.47
C GLN A 86 4.83 1.67 4.64
N LEU A 87 4.00 1.71 3.59
CA LEU A 87 3.90 0.66 2.59
C LEU A 87 4.86 0.97 1.44
N ILE A 88 5.63 -0.03 0.97
CA ILE A 88 6.54 0.10 -0.17
C ILE A 88 6.27 -1.03 -1.17
N MET A 89 6.11 -0.67 -2.46
CA MET A 89 6.10 -1.59 -3.59
C MET A 89 7.54 -1.84 -4.06
N GLN A 90 8.08 -3.01 -3.73
CA GLN A 90 9.48 -3.37 -3.97
C GLN A 90 9.71 -3.96 -5.37
N ASN A 91 10.96 -3.92 -5.83
CA ASN A 91 11.40 -4.47 -7.13
C ASN A 91 11.42 -6.01 -7.17
N ASP A 92 11.13 -6.69 -6.07
CA ASP A 92 11.03 -8.15 -6.01
C ASP A 92 9.59 -8.65 -6.22
N GLY A 93 8.62 -7.74 -6.35
CA GLY A 93 7.21 -8.06 -6.49
C GLY A 93 6.44 -8.17 -5.17
N ASN A 94 7.07 -7.80 -4.06
CA ASN A 94 6.42 -7.75 -2.75
C ASN A 94 5.96 -6.32 -2.38
N ALA A 95 4.79 -6.22 -1.77
CA ALA A 95 4.30 -4.97 -1.17
C ALA A 95 4.39 -5.09 0.35
N VAL A 96 5.31 -4.32 0.96
CA VAL A 96 5.73 -4.54 2.34
C VAL A 96 5.48 -3.31 3.20
N ILE A 97 4.92 -3.53 4.39
CA ILE A 97 4.79 -2.50 5.42
C ILE A 97 6.03 -2.53 6.31
N TYR A 98 6.79 -1.44 6.30
CA TYR A 98 7.95 -1.25 7.16
C TYR A 98 7.62 -0.27 8.28
N LYS A 99 7.83 -0.71 9.52
CA LYS A 99 7.82 0.19 10.68
C LYS A 99 9.08 1.05 10.71
N PRO A 100 9.00 2.29 11.21
CA PRO A 100 10.12 3.20 11.23
C PRO A 100 11.03 2.84 12.41
N VAL A 101 12.22 2.32 12.16
CA VAL A 101 13.33 2.49 13.10
C VAL A 101 14.66 2.55 12.35
N ALA A 102 15.18 3.76 12.15
CA ALA A 102 16.63 3.98 12.18
C ALA A 102 16.92 5.36 12.77
N ILE A 103 17.30 5.37 14.05
CA ILE A 103 17.45 6.58 14.88
C ILE A 103 18.85 7.21 14.82
N TRP A 104 19.68 6.79 13.87
CA TRP A 104 21.00 7.33 13.53
C TRP A 104 21.64 6.43 12.44
N ALA A 105 22.67 6.89 11.72
CA ALA A 105 23.29 6.17 10.60
C ALA A 105 24.84 6.20 10.59
N SER A 106 25.43 5.18 9.96
CA SER A 106 26.83 4.70 10.04
C SER A 106 27.92 5.60 9.46
N ASN A 107 27.52 6.54 8.61
CA ASN A 107 28.41 7.27 7.71
C ASN A 107 29.38 6.39 6.88
N THR A 108 29.06 5.13 6.61
CA THR A 108 30.05 4.19 6.05
C THR A 108 29.48 3.08 5.17
N ALA A 109 28.22 3.15 4.73
CA ALA A 109 27.73 2.22 3.71
C ALA A 109 28.62 2.29 2.44
N GLN A 110 29.07 1.13 1.92
CA GLN A 110 29.83 0.99 0.67
C GLN A 110 28.94 0.47 -0.45
#